data_AF-A0A068MWP8-F1
#
_entry.id   AF-A0A068MWP8-F1
#
_cell.length_a   1.000
_cell.length_b   1.000
_cell.length_c   1.000
_cell.angle_alpha   90.00
_cell.angle_beta   90.00
_cell.angle_gamma   90.00
#
_symmetry.space_group_name_H-M   'P 1'
#
loop_
_entity.id
_entity.type
_entity.pdbx_description
1 polymer ?
#
loop_
_entity_poly.entity_id
_entity_poly.type
_entity_poly.pdbx_seq_one_letter_code
_entity_poly.pdbx_strand_id
1 'polypeptide(L)'
;MLVPLTRETFDQVVPLIATGAQYSFAWGKVYNLLARLLISLLIVVSIWIVGLIFGHGAQGVELVCFIIGGMYWLWCPVYVASVRNNQYRRFPYVGFWRGEVLDIFITEEVINETQQADQFGRLVVVENIERRINLEVGDRQGFRAVVQAPVQKTYKAIRAGMVAEMLLFSKNAELERVDKLSDLHLPELDLWVGDYPVVRRDIFRDISDQFGAPGPRRRRPQSLGTYGRIR
;
A
#
# COMPACT_ATOMS: atom_id res chain seq x y z
N MET A 1 12.98 19.60 2.52
CA MET A 1 14.27 19.16 1.92
C MET A 1 13.94 18.05 0.95
N LEU A 2 14.32 18.24 -0.31
CA LEU A 2 14.10 17.29 -1.38
C LEU A 2 15.44 16.74 -1.88
N VAL A 3 15.57 15.42 -1.92
CA VAL A 3 16.76 14.72 -2.40
C VAL A 3 16.36 13.80 -3.55
N PRO A 4 16.84 14.02 -4.78
CA PRO A 4 16.55 13.11 -5.88
C PRO A 4 17.14 11.73 -5.60
N LEU A 5 16.36 10.68 -5.83
CA LEU A 5 16.80 9.29 -5.69
C LEU A 5 17.29 8.75 -7.03
N THR A 6 18.31 7.90 -6.97
CA THR A 6 18.76 7.15 -8.15
C THR A 6 17.71 6.12 -8.56
N ARG A 7 17.75 5.71 -9.84
CA ARG A 7 16.83 4.70 -10.37
C ARG A 7 16.94 3.36 -9.64
N GLU A 8 18.16 2.98 -9.24
CA GLU A 8 18.42 1.73 -8.51
C GLU A 8 17.76 1.74 -7.13
N THR A 9 17.95 2.82 -6.38
CA THR A 9 17.31 2.99 -5.06
C THR A 9 15.79 3.02 -5.21
N PHE A 10 15.27 3.67 -6.25
CA PHE A 10 13.84 3.71 -6.51
C PHE A 10 13.25 2.31 -6.74
N ASP A 11 13.86 1.50 -7.60
CA ASP A 11 13.36 0.16 -7.93
C ASP A 11 13.41 -0.80 -6.73
N GLN A 12 14.28 -0.54 -5.76
CA GLN A 12 14.32 -1.25 -4.49
C GLN A 12 13.15 -0.83 -3.57
N VAL A 13 12.90 0.47 -3.44
CA VAL A 13 11.86 1.01 -2.55
C VAL A 13 10.45 0.73 -3.05
N VAL A 14 10.22 0.81 -4.37
CA VAL A 14 8.91 0.51 -4.97
C VAL A 14 9.00 -0.76 -5.80
N PRO A 15 8.66 -1.92 -5.22
CA PRO A 15 8.95 -3.20 -5.84
C PRO A 15 8.00 -3.56 -6.96
N LEU A 16 8.50 -4.36 -7.92
CA LEU A 16 7.70 -4.90 -9.01
C LEU A 16 6.54 -5.77 -8.52
N ILE A 17 6.84 -6.62 -7.54
CA ILE A 17 5.92 -7.61 -6.98
C ILE A 17 5.46 -7.13 -5.61
N ALA A 18 4.21 -7.45 -5.29
CA ALA A 18 3.59 -7.15 -4.01
C ALA A 18 4.46 -7.58 -2.82
N THR A 19 4.63 -6.67 -1.85
CA THR A 19 5.19 -6.98 -0.53
C THR A 19 4.14 -7.60 0.38
N GLY A 20 4.55 -8.16 1.53
CA GLY A 20 3.59 -8.70 2.50
C GLY A 20 2.55 -7.68 2.98
N ALA A 21 2.95 -6.41 3.18
CA ALA A 21 2.03 -5.33 3.56
C ALA A 21 1.04 -5.00 2.42
N GLN A 22 1.52 -4.96 1.17
CA GLN A 22 0.68 -4.70 -0.01
C GLN A 22 -0.28 -5.85 -0.29
N TYR A 23 0.18 -7.09 -0.07
CA TYR A 23 -0.64 -8.28 -0.15
C TYR A 23 -1.75 -8.21 0.90
N SER A 24 -1.42 -8.01 2.17
CA SER A 24 -2.41 -7.86 3.24
C SER A 24 -3.42 -6.75 2.96
N PHE A 25 -2.98 -5.63 2.39
CA PHE A 25 -3.87 -4.56 1.97
C PHE A 25 -4.82 -5.02 0.85
N ALA A 26 -4.30 -5.69 -0.19
CA ALA A 26 -5.10 -6.17 -1.32
C ALA A 26 -6.06 -7.31 -0.96
N TRP A 27 -5.83 -8.02 0.15
CA TRP A 27 -6.77 -9.00 0.69
C TRP A 27 -8.07 -8.36 1.18
N GLY A 28 -8.00 -7.20 1.81
CA GLY A 28 -9.17 -6.44 2.24
C GLY A 28 -10.03 -7.20 3.25
N LYS A 29 -11.35 -7.09 3.12
CA LYS A 29 -12.34 -7.68 4.05
C LYS A 29 -12.61 -9.16 3.73
N VAL A 30 -13.10 -9.93 4.71
CA VAL A 30 -13.46 -11.36 4.55
C VAL A 30 -14.44 -11.60 3.40
N TYR A 31 -15.37 -10.68 3.17
CA TYR A 31 -16.29 -10.74 2.02
C TYR A 31 -15.55 -10.80 0.67
N ASN A 32 -14.43 -10.08 0.52
CA ASN A 32 -13.63 -10.10 -0.70
C ASN A 32 -12.97 -11.47 -0.92
N LEU A 33 -12.54 -12.14 0.15
CA LEU A 33 -12.06 -13.51 0.08
C LEU A 33 -13.16 -14.44 -0.41
N LEU A 34 -14.34 -14.37 0.19
CA LEU A 34 -15.46 -15.21 -0.19
C LEU A 34 -15.87 -15.00 -1.66
N ALA A 35 -15.97 -13.74 -2.09
CA ALA A 35 -16.23 -13.39 -3.49
C ALA A 35 -15.18 -13.98 -4.44
N ARG A 36 -13.89 -13.89 -4.09
CA ARG A 36 -12.79 -14.46 -4.88
C ARG A 36 -12.83 -16.00 -4.93
N LEU A 37 -13.19 -16.66 -3.84
CA LEU A 37 -13.37 -18.12 -3.82
C LEU A 37 -14.55 -18.55 -4.69
N LEU A 38 -15.67 -17.81 -4.66
CA LEU A 38 -16.81 -18.06 -5.54
C LEU A 38 -16.43 -17.86 -7.02
N ILE A 39 -15.71 -16.78 -7.35
CA ILE A 39 -15.19 -16.57 -8.70
C ILE A 39 -14.26 -17.71 -9.13
N SER A 40 -13.37 -18.14 -8.24
CA SER A 40 -12.45 -19.25 -8.49
C SER A 40 -13.21 -20.56 -8.79
N LEU A 41 -14.26 -20.86 -8.01
CA LEU A 41 -15.15 -21.99 -8.25
C LEU A 41 -15.88 -21.87 -9.59
N LEU A 42 -16.44 -20.69 -9.90
CA LEU A 42 -17.11 -20.45 -11.18
C LEU A 42 -16.17 -20.64 -12.36
N ILE A 43 -14.92 -20.19 -12.29
CA ILE A 43 -13.92 -20.39 -13.34
C ILE A 43 -13.66 -21.89 -13.54
N VAL A 44 -13.43 -22.64 -12.47
CA VAL A 44 -13.20 -24.10 -12.52
C VAL A 44 -14.40 -24.82 -13.13
N VAL A 45 -15.62 -24.55 -12.65
CA VAL A 45 -16.84 -25.13 -13.21
C VAL A 45 -17.00 -24.79 -14.69
N SER A 46 -16.70 -23.55 -15.09
CA SER A 46 -16.77 -23.14 -16.50
C SER A 46 -15.79 -23.92 -17.38
N ILE A 47 -14.54 -24.07 -16.93
CA ILE A 47 -13.51 -24.86 -17.65
C ILE A 47 -13.97 -26.31 -17.78
N TRP A 48 -14.52 -26.89 -16.70
CA TRP A 48 -15.03 -28.26 -16.70
C TRP A 48 -16.17 -28.47 -17.70
N ILE A 49 -17.15 -27.55 -17.74
CA ILE A 49 -18.25 -27.59 -18.72
C ILE A 49 -17.72 -27.51 -20.16
N VAL A 50 -16.74 -26.64 -20.43
CA VAL A 50 -16.10 -26.54 -21.74
C VAL A 50 -15.41 -27.87 -22.11
N GLY A 51 -14.72 -28.51 -21.16
CA GLY A 51 -14.12 -29.83 -21.36
C GLY A 51 -15.14 -30.92 -21.71
N LEU A 52 -16.34 -30.87 -21.10
CA LEU A 52 -17.43 -31.79 -21.44
C LEU A 52 -17.98 -31.60 -22.86
N ILE A 53 -18.05 -30.35 -23.35
CA ILE A 53 -18.62 -30.03 -24.66
C ILE A 53 -17.63 -30.31 -25.80
N PHE A 54 -16.36 -29.94 -25.62
CA PHE A 54 -15.34 -30.01 -26.66
C PHE A 54 -14.40 -31.23 -26.55
N GLY A 55 -14.54 -32.02 -25.48
CA GLY A 55 -13.73 -33.19 -25.18
C GLY A 55 -12.39 -32.85 -24.50
N HIS A 56 -11.89 -33.78 -23.67
CA HIS A 56 -10.65 -33.63 -22.90
C HIS A 56 -9.37 -33.91 -23.73
N GLY A 57 -9.29 -33.36 -24.94
CA GLY A 57 -8.17 -33.62 -25.87
C GLY A 57 -6.84 -32.98 -25.46
N ALA A 58 -6.85 -32.01 -24.55
CA ALA A 58 -5.69 -31.24 -24.11
C ALA A 58 -5.52 -31.24 -22.58
N GLN A 59 -5.50 -32.43 -21.97
CA GLN A 59 -5.46 -32.63 -20.51
C GLN A 59 -4.40 -31.80 -19.79
N GLY A 60 -3.22 -31.62 -20.38
CA GLY A 60 -2.15 -30.80 -19.79
C GLY A 60 -2.50 -29.31 -19.73
N VAL A 61 -3.10 -28.77 -20.79
CA VAL A 61 -3.55 -27.36 -20.83
C VAL A 61 -4.73 -27.16 -19.87
N GLU A 62 -5.65 -28.13 -19.86
CA GLU A 62 -6.81 -28.13 -18.96
C GLU A 62 -6.38 -28.08 -17.48
N LEU A 63 -5.39 -28.89 -17.10
CA LEU A 63 -4.80 -28.88 -15.76
C LEU A 63 -4.22 -27.51 -15.39
N VAL A 64 -3.46 -26.89 -16.29
CA VAL A 64 -2.89 -25.55 -16.06
C VAL A 64 -4.00 -24.52 -15.89
N CYS A 65 -5.03 -24.56 -16.72
CA CYS A 65 -6.19 -23.69 -16.60
C CYS A 65 -6.94 -23.89 -15.27
N PHE A 66 -7.10 -25.13 -14.81
CA PHE A 66 -7.68 -25.43 -13.50
C PHE A 66 -6.83 -24.90 -12.35
N ILE A 67 -5.50 -25.01 -12.41
CA ILE A 67 -4.61 -24.47 -11.37
C ILE A 67 -4.72 -22.94 -11.34
N ILE A 68 -4.64 -22.27 -12.49
CA ILE A 68 -4.73 -20.81 -12.57
C ILE A 68 -6.12 -20.33 -12.09
N GLY A 69 -7.20 -20.98 -12.52
CA GLY A 69 -8.56 -20.64 -12.12
C GLY A 69 -8.86 -20.95 -10.65
N GLY A 70 -8.47 -22.13 -10.18
CA GLY A 70 -8.64 -22.60 -8.80
C GLY A 70 -7.79 -21.84 -7.77
N MET A 71 -6.67 -21.27 -8.20
CA MET A 71 -5.82 -20.40 -7.38
C MET A 71 -6.11 -18.91 -7.59
N TYR A 72 -7.17 -18.53 -8.32
CA TYR A 72 -7.54 -17.13 -8.56
C TYR A 72 -7.58 -16.30 -7.28
N TRP A 73 -8.15 -16.86 -6.21
CA TRP A 73 -8.24 -16.18 -4.92
C TRP A 73 -6.87 -15.83 -4.32
N LEU A 74 -5.84 -16.60 -4.64
CA LEU A 74 -4.49 -16.44 -4.11
C LEU A 74 -3.66 -15.44 -4.92
N TRP A 75 -3.65 -15.56 -6.25
CA TRP A 75 -2.81 -14.73 -7.12
C TRP A 75 -3.45 -13.38 -7.47
N CYS A 76 -4.78 -13.25 -7.44
CA CYS A 76 -5.49 -11.99 -7.71
C CYS A 76 -5.01 -10.82 -6.82
N PRO A 77 -4.91 -10.95 -5.47
CA PRO A 77 -4.37 -9.88 -4.64
C PRO A 77 -2.93 -9.49 -5.00
N VAL A 78 -2.09 -10.45 -5.38
CA VAL A 78 -0.71 -10.18 -5.86
C VAL A 78 -0.74 -9.37 -7.16
N TYR A 79 -1.62 -9.74 -8.08
CA TYR A 79 -1.79 -9.03 -9.35
C TYR A 79 -2.28 -7.60 -9.14
N VAL A 80 -3.31 -7.39 -8.30
CA VAL A 80 -3.85 -6.05 -8.00
C VAL A 80 -2.79 -5.15 -7.37
N ALA A 81 -2.02 -5.65 -6.41
CA ALA A 81 -0.93 -4.89 -5.79
C ALA A 81 0.19 -4.59 -6.80
N SER A 82 0.56 -5.56 -7.65
CA SER A 82 1.57 -5.36 -8.71
C SER A 82 1.14 -4.29 -9.73
N VAL A 83 -0.14 -4.31 -10.16
CA VAL A 83 -0.70 -3.27 -11.04
C VAL A 83 -0.62 -1.90 -10.39
N ARG A 84 -0.98 -1.79 -9.10
CA ARG A 84 -0.87 -0.53 -8.35
C ARG A 84 0.58 -0.06 -8.27
N ASN A 85 1.52 -0.94 -7.94
CA ASN A 85 2.95 -0.60 -7.89
C ASN A 85 3.46 -0.09 -9.25
N ASN A 86 3.04 -0.73 -10.35
CA ASN A 86 3.44 -0.32 -11.70
C ASN A 86 2.99 1.12 -12.03
N GLN A 87 1.85 1.58 -11.50
CA GLN A 87 1.41 2.97 -11.66
C GLN A 87 2.33 3.99 -10.99
N TYR A 88 3.13 3.59 -10.00
CA TYR A 88 4.17 4.41 -9.39
C TYR A 88 5.51 4.22 -10.12
N ARG A 89 5.82 3.01 -10.60
CA ARG A 89 7.06 2.71 -11.33
C ARG A 89 7.18 3.35 -12.72
N ARG A 90 6.05 3.73 -13.32
CA ARG A 90 6.03 4.46 -14.61
C ARG A 90 6.64 5.86 -14.53
N PHE A 91 6.84 6.40 -13.34
CA PHE A 91 7.47 7.71 -13.20
C PHE A 91 8.99 7.59 -13.38
N PRO A 92 9.61 8.46 -14.20
CA PRO A 92 11.05 8.42 -14.44
C PRO A 92 11.84 8.94 -13.23
N TYR A 93 11.32 9.92 -12.50
CA TYR A 93 12.02 10.60 -11.42
C TYR A 93 11.28 10.48 -10.09
N VAL A 94 12.06 10.26 -9.03
CA VAL A 94 11.56 10.14 -7.66
C VAL A 94 12.48 10.92 -6.73
N GLY A 95 11.89 11.70 -5.83
CA GLY A 95 12.60 12.41 -4.78
C GLY A 95 12.20 11.93 -3.40
N PHE A 96 13.18 11.74 -2.52
CA PHE A 96 12.95 11.65 -1.10
C PHE A 96 12.69 13.05 -0.54
N TRP A 97 11.53 13.24 0.06
CA TRP A 97 11.13 14.50 0.65
C TRP A 97 11.02 14.39 2.16
N ARG A 98 11.51 15.42 2.83
CA ARG A 98 11.39 15.60 4.27
C ARG A 98 10.92 17.01 4.60
N GLY A 99 9.87 17.09 5.40
CA GLY A 99 9.32 18.33 5.93
C GLY A 99 8.68 18.10 7.28
N GLU A 100 7.65 18.89 7.56
CA GLU A 100 6.94 18.89 8.84
C GLU A 100 5.43 18.78 8.61
N VAL A 101 4.73 18.20 9.58
CA VAL A 101 3.26 18.24 9.62
C VAL A 101 2.83 19.66 9.96
N LEU A 102 2.07 20.29 9.08
CA LEU A 102 1.56 21.66 9.26
C LEU A 102 0.23 21.65 10.01
N ASP A 103 -0.71 20.82 9.56
CA ASP A 103 -2.05 20.72 10.15
C ASP A 103 -2.63 19.31 10.01
N ILE A 104 -3.62 19.01 10.85
CA ILE A 104 -4.27 17.70 10.94
C ILE A 104 -5.77 17.92 11.08
N PHE A 105 -6.54 17.44 10.11
CA PHE A 105 -8.00 17.55 10.13
C PHE A 105 -8.67 16.25 9.68
N ILE A 106 -9.91 16.03 10.14
CA ILE A 106 -10.69 14.84 9.80
C ILE A 106 -11.81 15.28 8.86
N THR A 107 -11.96 14.56 7.75
CA THR A 107 -13.08 14.71 6.84
C THR A 107 -13.94 13.45 6.84
N GLU A 108 -15.20 13.64 6.50
CA GLU A 108 -16.14 12.55 6.23
C GLU A 108 -16.28 12.45 4.72
N GLU A 109 -15.99 11.27 4.17
CA GLU A 109 -16.10 11.00 2.73
C GLU A 109 -17.13 9.90 2.52
N VAL A 110 -18.09 10.15 1.62
CA VAL A 110 -19.11 9.16 1.25
C VAL A 110 -18.45 8.15 0.31
N ILE A 111 -18.20 6.94 0.82
CA ILE A 111 -17.47 5.91 0.06
C ILE A 111 -18.38 5.14 -0.89
N ASN A 112 -19.62 4.88 -0.48
CA ASN A 112 -20.60 4.17 -1.29
C ASN A 112 -22.01 4.58 -0.88
N GLU A 113 -22.85 4.87 -1.87
CA GLU A 113 -24.29 4.99 -1.71
C GLU A 113 -24.90 3.62 -2.03
N THR A 114 -25.49 2.96 -1.04
CA THR A 114 -26.21 1.70 -1.28
C THR A 114 -27.70 1.96 -1.14
N GLN A 115 -28.47 1.70 -2.20
CA GLN A 115 -29.93 1.69 -2.11
C GLN A 115 -30.37 0.36 -1.51
N GLN A 116 -30.89 0.39 -0.28
CA GLN A 116 -31.42 -0.79 0.41
C GLN A 116 -32.91 -0.62 0.65
N ALA A 117 -33.69 -1.68 0.43
CA ALA A 117 -35.10 -1.68 0.81
C ALA A 117 -35.24 -1.84 2.33
N ASP A 118 -35.93 -0.91 2.98
CA ASP A 118 -36.36 -1.00 4.38
C ASP A 118 -37.36 -2.15 4.56
N GLN A 119 -37.65 -2.55 5.80
CA GLN A 119 -38.60 -3.63 6.15
C GLN A 119 -40.01 -3.43 5.57
N PHE A 120 -40.32 -2.22 5.13
CA PHE A 120 -41.57 -1.82 4.48
C PHE A 120 -41.48 -1.71 2.95
N GLY A 121 -40.39 -2.19 2.33
CA GLY A 121 -40.21 -2.19 0.87
C GLY A 121 -39.90 -0.82 0.25
N ARG A 122 -39.55 0.18 1.07
CA ARG A 122 -39.14 1.52 0.60
C ARG A 122 -37.64 1.53 0.33
N LEU A 123 -37.24 2.04 -0.82
CA LEU A 123 -35.82 2.25 -1.12
C LEU A 123 -35.29 3.39 -0.24
N VAL A 124 -34.32 3.06 0.62
CA VAL A 124 -33.59 4.02 1.45
C VAL A 124 -32.15 4.06 0.96
N VAL A 125 -31.64 5.25 0.71
CA VAL A 125 -30.21 5.45 0.41
C VAL A 125 -29.45 5.40 1.73
N VAL A 126 -28.65 4.36 1.91
CA VAL A 126 -27.73 4.25 3.04
C VAL A 126 -26.35 4.70 2.55
N GLU A 127 -25.92 5.86 3.04
CA GLU A 127 -24.59 6.41 2.78
C GLU A 127 -23.57 5.74 3.70
N ASN A 128 -22.58 5.08 3.12
CA ASN A 128 -21.46 4.54 3.86
C ASN A 128 -20.38 5.64 3.99
N ILE A 129 -20.47 6.40 5.07
CA ILE A 129 -19.53 7.47 5.40
C ILE A 129 -18.32 6.86 6.10
N GLU A 130 -17.12 7.06 5.53
CA GLU A 130 -15.87 6.73 6.23
C GLU A 130 -15.16 8.01 6.67
N ARG A 131 -14.71 8.01 7.92
CA ARG A 131 -13.90 9.10 8.46
C ARG A 131 -12.46 8.91 7.99
N ARG A 132 -11.92 9.95 7.33
CA ARG A 132 -10.54 9.99 6.86
C ARG A 132 -9.77 11.10 7.57
N ILE A 133 -8.53 10.80 7.95
CA ILE A 133 -7.59 11.78 8.45
C ILE A 133 -6.86 12.40 7.26
N ASN A 134 -6.64 13.71 7.32
CA ASN A 134 -5.91 14.49 6.35
C ASN A 134 -4.75 15.15 7.09
N LEU A 135 -3.54 14.92 6.59
CA LEU A 135 -2.33 15.54 7.09
C LEU A 135 -1.84 16.53 6.04
N GLU A 136 -1.94 17.81 6.35
CA GLU A 136 -1.24 18.84 5.59
C GLU A 136 0.22 18.82 6.02
N VAL A 137 1.11 18.62 5.05
CA VAL A 137 2.55 18.58 5.28
C VAL A 137 3.22 19.55 4.34
N GLY A 138 4.32 20.12 4.78
CA GLY A 138 5.08 21.05 3.97
C GLY A 138 6.49 21.29 4.47
N ASP A 139 7.25 22.02 3.67
CA ASP A 139 8.62 22.37 4.01
C ASP A 139 8.89 23.86 3.82
N ARG A 140 10.10 24.26 4.22
CA ARG A 140 10.55 25.65 4.12
C ARG A 140 10.79 26.12 2.69
N GLN A 141 10.86 25.20 1.72
CA GLN A 141 11.03 25.53 0.29
C GLN A 141 9.69 25.82 -0.39
N GLY A 142 8.57 25.70 0.35
CA GLY A 142 7.24 26.05 -0.14
C GLY A 142 6.47 24.87 -0.71
N PHE A 143 7.01 23.65 -0.65
CA PHE A 143 6.25 22.46 -1.02
C PHE A 143 5.15 22.22 0.03
N ARG A 144 3.92 21.97 -0.43
CA ARG A 144 2.79 21.58 0.41
C ARG A 144 2.00 20.46 -0.24
N ALA A 145 1.57 19.51 0.58
CA ALA A 145 0.76 18.40 0.14
C ALA A 145 -0.20 17.97 1.25
N VAL A 146 -1.31 17.34 0.85
CA VAL A 146 -2.25 16.71 1.78
C VAL A 146 -2.20 15.21 1.55
N VAL A 147 -1.91 14.46 2.62
CA VAL A 147 -1.94 12.99 2.60
C VAL A 147 -3.17 12.51 3.36
N GLN A 148 -3.97 11.69 2.70
CA GLN A 148 -5.22 11.16 3.25
C GLN A 148 -5.08 9.69 3.63
N ALA A 149 -5.72 9.29 4.73
CA ALA A 149 -5.79 7.90 5.15
C ALA A 149 -7.07 7.60 5.93
N PRO A 150 -7.54 6.33 5.95
CA PRO A 150 -8.60 5.90 6.88
C PRO A 150 -8.18 6.15 8.34
N VAL A 151 -9.10 6.65 9.18
CA VAL A 151 -8.80 6.96 10.59
C VAL A 151 -8.39 5.69 11.36
N GLN A 152 -7.24 5.75 12.03
CA GLN A 152 -6.75 4.68 12.91
C GLN A 152 -6.50 5.21 14.32
N LYS A 153 -6.64 4.34 15.33
CA LYS A 153 -6.41 4.71 16.75
C LYS A 153 -4.98 5.22 17.00
N THR A 154 -4.01 4.66 16.27
CA THR A 154 -2.59 5.03 16.32
C THR A 154 -2.33 6.48 15.89
N TYR A 155 -3.17 7.04 15.02
CA TYR A 155 -2.99 8.40 14.50
C TYR A 155 -3.30 9.51 15.52
N LYS A 156 -3.90 9.17 16.67
CA LYS A 156 -4.12 10.13 17.77
C LYS A 156 -2.83 10.73 18.34
N ALA A 157 -1.69 10.04 18.15
CA ALA A 157 -0.40 10.51 18.63
C ALA A 157 0.23 11.58 17.72
N ILE A 158 -0.26 11.76 16.49
CA ILE A 158 0.33 12.68 15.51
C ILE A 158 0.05 14.13 15.93
N ARG A 159 1.05 15.00 15.80
CA ARG A 159 0.97 16.42 16.14
C ARG A 159 1.60 17.27 15.04
N ALA A 160 1.11 18.50 14.90
CA ALA A 160 1.78 19.50 14.07
C ALA A 160 3.22 19.74 14.56
N GLY A 161 4.13 20.02 13.62
CA GLY A 161 5.56 20.18 13.85
C GLY A 161 6.37 18.87 13.85
N MET A 162 5.72 17.69 13.82
CA MET A 162 6.44 16.41 13.69
C MET A 162 7.13 16.30 12.33
N VAL A 163 8.30 15.67 12.31
CA VAL A 163 9.01 15.37 11.07
C VAL A 163 8.20 14.40 10.23
N ALA A 164 8.02 14.71 8.95
CA ALA A 164 7.29 13.89 8.00
C ALA A 164 8.14 13.63 6.75
N GLU A 165 8.14 12.39 6.29
CA GLU A 165 8.97 11.92 5.18
C GLU A 165 8.14 11.15 4.16
N MET A 166 8.38 11.34 2.88
CA MET A 166 7.70 10.58 1.82
C MET A 166 8.49 10.57 0.52
N LEU A 167 8.03 9.80 -0.46
CA LEU A 167 8.50 9.89 -1.84
C LEU A 167 7.58 10.76 -2.68
N LEU A 168 8.19 11.63 -3.47
CA LEU A 168 7.54 12.43 -4.50
C LEU A 168 7.86 11.81 -5.86
N PHE A 169 6.84 11.61 -6.68
CA PHE A 169 6.98 11.07 -8.02
C PHE A 169 6.72 12.17 -9.05
N SER A 170 7.59 12.27 -10.05
CA SER A 170 7.45 13.26 -11.12
C SER A 170 7.85 12.70 -12.47
N LYS A 171 7.30 13.31 -13.52
CA LYS A 171 7.79 13.18 -14.89
C LYS A 171 8.96 14.11 -15.21
N ASN A 172 9.23 15.12 -14.37
CA ASN A 172 10.33 16.08 -14.55
C ASN A 172 11.52 15.74 -13.63
N ALA A 173 12.74 15.90 -14.14
CA ALA A 173 13.99 15.63 -13.42
C ALA A 173 14.17 16.55 -12.21
N GLU A 174 13.77 17.82 -12.36
CA GLU A 174 13.88 18.85 -11.32
C GLU A 174 12.79 18.73 -10.24
N LEU A 175 11.86 17.78 -10.38
CA LEU A 175 10.75 17.54 -9.44
C LEU A 175 9.85 18.77 -9.18
N GLU A 176 9.92 19.81 -10.01
CA GLU A 176 9.13 21.05 -9.89
C GLU A 176 7.62 20.78 -9.81
N ARG A 177 7.17 19.78 -10.55
CA ARG A 177 5.78 19.32 -10.56
C ARG A 177 5.70 17.92 -9.99
N VAL A 178 5.05 17.78 -8.85
CA VAL A 178 4.81 16.47 -8.24
C VAL A 178 3.51 15.88 -8.79
N ASP A 179 3.62 14.72 -9.45
CA ASP A 179 2.50 14.01 -10.06
C ASP A 179 1.82 13.04 -9.08
N LYS A 180 2.59 12.47 -8.15
CA LYS A 180 2.08 11.49 -7.18
C LYS A 180 2.91 11.50 -5.90
N LEU A 181 2.29 11.05 -4.80
CA LEU A 181 2.88 10.95 -3.47
C LEU A 181 2.84 9.50 -3.00
N SER A 182 3.81 9.07 -2.18
CA SER A 182 3.72 7.82 -1.43
C SER A 182 2.90 7.98 -0.15
N ASP A 183 2.79 6.89 0.62
CA ASP A 183 2.46 6.97 2.03
C ASP A 183 3.52 7.79 2.80
N LEU A 184 3.03 8.54 3.79
CA LEU A 184 3.78 9.43 4.67
C LEU A 184 4.35 8.63 5.85
N HIS A 185 5.65 8.73 6.07
CA HIS A 185 6.32 8.18 7.23
C HIS A 185 6.54 9.27 8.29
N LEU A 186 6.21 8.97 9.54
CA LEU A 186 6.48 9.80 10.72
C LEU A 186 7.53 9.08 11.58
N PRO A 187 8.84 9.40 11.43
CA PRO A 187 9.92 8.64 12.05
C PRO A 187 9.86 8.58 13.57
N GLU A 188 9.41 9.67 14.21
CA GLU A 188 9.30 9.77 15.68
C GLU A 188 8.35 8.74 16.28
N LEU A 189 7.29 8.37 15.55
CA LEU A 189 6.27 7.42 15.99
C LEU A 189 6.38 6.06 15.31
N ASP A 190 7.28 5.90 14.33
CA ASP A 190 7.35 4.76 13.40
C ASP A 190 5.98 4.45 12.76
N LEU A 191 5.26 5.51 12.40
CA LEU A 191 3.91 5.43 11.82
C LEU A 191 3.93 5.73 10.33
N TRP A 192 3.05 5.04 9.63
CA TRP A 192 2.82 5.20 8.20
C TRP A 192 1.40 5.66 7.98
N VAL A 193 1.21 6.75 7.26
CA VAL A 193 -0.09 7.33 6.96
C VAL A 193 -0.27 7.45 5.45
N GLY A 194 -1.26 6.75 4.93
CA GLY A 194 -1.63 6.81 3.53
C GLY A 194 -2.69 5.77 3.21
N ASP A 195 -3.29 5.90 2.04
CA ASP A 195 -4.33 4.98 1.59
C ASP A 195 -3.77 3.64 1.09
N TYR A 196 -2.52 3.59 0.63
CA TYR A 196 -1.88 2.38 0.13
C TYR A 196 -0.39 2.35 0.50
N PRO A 197 0.15 1.23 0.99
CA PRO A 197 1.57 1.10 1.32
C PRO A 197 2.41 0.96 0.05
N VAL A 198 2.75 2.08 -0.57
CA VAL A 198 3.49 2.11 -1.85
C VAL A 198 4.91 1.61 -1.65
N VAL A 199 5.55 2.07 -0.58
CA VAL A 199 6.97 1.84 -0.35
C VAL A 199 7.23 0.62 0.51
N ARG A 200 8.37 -0.03 0.26
CA ARG A 200 8.91 -1.04 1.14
C ARG A 200 9.51 -0.35 2.37
N ARG A 201 8.87 -0.57 3.51
CA ARG A 201 9.14 0.19 4.76
C ARG A 201 10.52 -0.07 5.33
N ASP A 202 11.08 -1.26 5.14
CA ASP A 202 12.46 -1.61 5.52
C ASP A 202 13.48 -0.75 4.77
N ILE A 203 13.41 -0.73 3.43
CA ILE A 203 14.35 0.01 2.58
C ILE A 203 14.14 1.52 2.74
N PHE A 204 12.89 1.96 2.87
CA PHE A 204 12.62 3.38 3.13
C PHE A 204 13.19 3.84 4.47
N ARG A 205 13.15 3.01 5.52
CA ARG A 205 13.79 3.34 6.80
C ARG A 205 15.30 3.44 6.65
N ASP A 206 15.93 2.58 5.86
CA ASP A 206 17.38 2.69 5.59
C ASP A 206 17.73 4.00 4.87
N ILE A 207 16.86 4.48 3.97
CA ILE A 207 16.98 5.77 3.28
C ILE A 207 16.75 6.92 4.26
N SER A 208 15.70 6.82 5.08
CA SER A 208 15.41 7.77 6.16
C SER A 208 16.61 7.91 7.08
N ASP A 209 17.22 6.82 7.55
CA ASP A 209 18.40 6.88 8.41
C ASP A 209 19.61 7.53 7.72
N GLN A 210 19.79 7.32 6.41
CA GLN A 210 20.87 7.93 5.61
C GLN A 210 20.71 9.45 5.45
N PHE A 211 19.48 9.92 5.23
CA PHE A 211 19.17 11.34 5.02
C PHE A 211 18.61 12.05 6.28
N GLY A 212 18.40 11.32 7.37
CA GLY A 212 17.49 11.65 8.47
C GLY A 212 18.12 12.26 9.71
N ALA A 213 19.34 11.93 10.14
CA ALA A 213 20.06 12.69 11.19
C ALA A 213 21.46 12.13 11.51
N PRO A 214 22.37 12.96 12.06
CA PRO A 214 23.15 12.58 13.22
C PRO A 214 22.25 12.62 14.46
N GLY A 215 21.57 11.52 14.78
CA GLY A 215 20.69 11.35 15.96
C GLY A 215 20.79 9.91 16.48
N PRO A 216 20.62 9.65 17.79
CA PRO A 216 21.34 8.60 18.49
C PRO A 216 21.02 7.20 17.95
N ARG A 217 22.06 6.57 17.40
CA ARG A 217 22.10 5.16 16.97
C ARG A 217 21.28 4.29 17.93
N ARG A 218 20.17 3.73 17.45
CA ARG A 218 19.58 2.53 18.06
C ARG A 218 20.66 1.46 18.04
N ARG A 219 21.31 1.21 19.19
CA ARG A 219 22.20 0.07 19.38
C ARG A 219 21.38 -1.18 19.05
N ARG A 220 21.68 -1.82 17.92
CA ARG A 220 21.33 -3.24 17.72
C ARG A 220 21.80 -4.00 18.96
N PRO A 221 20.99 -4.89 19.56
CA PRO A 221 21.50 -5.82 20.56
C PRO A 221 22.61 -6.64 19.88
N GLN A 222 23.85 -6.48 20.35
CA GLN A 222 24.91 -7.42 20.01
C GLN A 222 24.44 -8.79 20.49
N SER A 223 24.38 -9.74 19.57
CA SER A 223 24.21 -11.16 19.86
C SER A 223 25.19 -11.55 20.96
N LEU A 224 24.67 -11.91 22.14
CA LEU A 224 25.48 -12.44 23.22
C LEU A 224 26.19 -13.70 22.71
N GLY A 225 27.51 -13.66 22.79
CA GLY A 225 28.40 -14.74 22.43
C GLY A 225 28.09 -16.01 23.22
N THR A 226 28.19 -17.11 22.48
CA THR A 226 28.81 -18.38 22.84
C THR A 226 29.37 -18.42 24.27
N TYR A 227 28.62 -19.03 25.19
CA TYR A 227 29.17 -19.66 26.38
C TYR A 227 28.56 -21.05 26.53
N GLY A 228 29.38 -22.07 26.28
CA GLY A 228 29.05 -23.47 26.46
C GLY A 228 30.34 -24.25 26.65
N ARG A 229 31.01 -24.02 27.78
CA ARG A 229 32.17 -24.80 28.23
C ARG A 229 32.07 -25.06 29.72
N ILE A 230 31.57 -26.24 30.10
CA ILE A 230 31.80 -26.91 31.39
C ILE A 230 31.73 -28.42 31.05
N ARG A 231 32.88 -29.11 30.95
CA ARG A 231 33.51 -29.94 32.00
C ARG A 231 32.61 -31.05 32.51
#